data_AF-A0A443RTF9-F1
#
_entry.id   AF-A0A443RTF9-F1
#
_cell.length_a   1.000
_cell.length_b   1.000
_cell.length_c   1.000
_cell.angle_alpha   90.00
_cell.angle_beta   90.00
_cell.angle_gamma   90.00
#
_symmetry.space_group_name_H-M   'P 1'
#
loop_
_entity.id
_entity.type
_entity.pdbx_description
1 polymer ?
#
loop_
_entity_poly.entity_id
_entity_poly.type
_entity_poly.pdbx_seq_one_letter_code
_entity_poly.pdbx_strand_id
1 'polypeptide(L)'
;LPIIQGPTFTFLIPTLSILSLPQWKCDLQNINETNTEEYSEAWKMRMREVQGALIVASLVEVIIGCTGIMGLLLQFITPLSIVPAISLIGLSLFQEAAGPAGQNWLFSGLTMILLILFSQYLNKVKLQTPFYSRKQKFHLKPVKIFEIF
;
A
#
# COMPACT_ATOMS: atom_id res chain seq x y z
N LEU A 1 -15.88 -0.08 16.17
CA LEU A 1 -15.56 0.49 14.85
C LEU A 1 -15.05 -0.62 13.95
N PRO A 2 -15.36 -0.63 12.64
CA PRO A 2 -14.68 -1.53 11.71
C PRO A 2 -13.20 -1.14 11.62
N ILE A 3 -12.29 -2.10 11.81
CA ILE A 3 -10.85 -1.91 11.59
C ILE A 3 -10.55 -2.47 10.21
N ILE A 4 -10.21 -1.59 9.27
CA ILE A 4 -9.76 -2.00 7.94
C ILE A 4 -8.26 -2.29 8.06
N GLN A 5 -7.89 -3.56 7.94
CA GLN A 5 -6.49 -3.98 7.92
C GLN A 5 -6.07 -4.27 6.48
N GLY A 6 -4.93 -3.74 6.08
CA GLY A 6 -4.37 -3.93 4.75
C GLY A 6 -2.86 -3.77 4.76
N PRO A 7 -2.18 -4.12 3.65
CA PRO A 7 -0.75 -3.91 3.52
C PRO A 7 -0.44 -2.41 3.55
N THR A 8 0.63 -2.03 4.27
CA THR A 8 1.06 -0.63 4.35
C THR A 8 2.16 -0.34 3.33
N PHE A 9 2.04 0.80 2.63
CA PHE A 9 3.05 1.24 1.65
C PHE A 9 4.39 1.60 2.29
N THR A 10 4.41 1.87 3.60
CA THR A 10 5.63 2.21 4.36
C THR A 10 6.68 1.11 4.33
N PHE A 11 6.30 -0.16 4.16
CA PHE A 11 7.27 -1.25 4.05
C PHE A 11 7.97 -1.30 2.69
N LEU A 12 7.44 -0.65 1.65
CA LEU A 12 8.06 -0.70 0.32
C LEU A 12 9.47 -0.12 0.32
N ILE A 13 9.70 1.01 1.00
CA ILE A 13 11.03 1.64 1.00
C ILE A 13 12.10 0.76 1.68
N PRO A 14 11.88 0.22 2.89
CA PRO A 14 12.77 -0.78 3.47
C PRO A 14 13.01 -1.97 2.55
N THR A 15 11.97 -2.49 1.87
CA THR A 15 12.15 -3.63 0.96
C THR A 15 12.99 -3.27 -0.28
N LEU A 16 12.75 -2.11 -0.89
CA LEU A 16 13.54 -1.62 -2.02
C LEU A 16 15.00 -1.38 -1.59
N SER A 17 15.19 -0.86 -0.37
CA SER A 17 16.52 -0.68 0.22
C SER A 17 17.24 -2.02 0.37
N ILE A 18 16.60 -3.04 0.96
CA ILE A 18 17.15 -4.41 1.09
C ILE A 18 17.51 -4.98 -0.29
N LEU A 19 16.64 -4.81 -1.28
CA LEU A 19 16.85 -5.35 -2.63
C LEU A 19 17.93 -4.60 -3.43
N SER A 20 18.24 -3.35 -3.06
CA SER A 20 19.30 -2.55 -3.70
C SER A 20 20.72 -2.89 -3.23
N LEU A 21 20.88 -3.76 -2.23
CA LEU A 21 22.21 -4.16 -1.75
C LEU A 21 23.01 -4.87 -2.87
N PRO A 22 24.34 -4.72 -2.90
CA PRO A 22 25.18 -5.27 -3.96
C PRO A 22 25.08 -6.80 -4.07
N GLN A 23 24.77 -7.49 -2.97
CA GLN A 23 24.54 -8.94 -2.93
C GLN A 23 23.24 -9.38 -3.63
N TRP A 24 22.28 -8.47 -3.85
CA TRP A 24 20.97 -8.74 -4.43
C TRP A 24 20.78 -8.07 -5.80
N LYS A 25 21.77 -7.35 -6.30
CA LYS A 25 21.72 -6.67 -7.60
C LYS A 25 21.64 -7.69 -8.73
N CYS A 26 20.70 -7.51 -9.64
CA CYS A 26 20.66 -8.32 -10.87
C CYS A 26 21.74 -7.82 -11.84
N ASP A 27 22.68 -8.69 -12.20
CA ASP A 27 23.50 -8.48 -13.39
C ASP A 27 22.67 -8.84 -14.63
N LEU A 28 22.08 -7.82 -15.25
CA LEU A 28 21.25 -7.94 -16.46
C LEU A 28 22.08 -8.29 -17.72
N GLN A 29 23.39 -8.48 -17.59
CA GLN A 29 24.32 -8.56 -18.72
C GLN A 29 24.54 -9.98 -19.26
N ASN A 30 24.09 -11.03 -18.55
CA ASN A 30 24.22 -12.44 -18.93
C ASN A 30 22.87 -13.16 -19.10
N ILE A 31 21.80 -12.42 -19.38
CA ILE A 31 20.45 -12.98 -19.54
C ILE A 31 20.32 -13.53 -20.97
N ASN A 32 20.84 -14.75 -21.19
CA ASN A 32 20.33 -15.59 -22.27
C ASN A 32 19.02 -16.22 -21.78
N GLU A 33 17.95 -16.12 -22.58
CA GLU A 33 16.57 -16.51 -22.28
C GLU A 33 16.37 -18.03 -21.99
N THR A 34 17.44 -18.81 -21.84
CA THR A 34 17.40 -20.28 -21.73
C THR A 34 17.37 -20.82 -20.30
N ASN A 35 17.57 -19.99 -19.26
CA ASN A 35 17.70 -20.45 -17.86
C ASN A 35 16.50 -20.06 -16.98
N THR A 36 15.27 -20.42 -17.39
CA THR A 36 14.03 -20.08 -16.65
C THR A 36 14.01 -20.58 -15.20
N GLU A 37 14.68 -21.69 -14.90
CA GLU A 37 14.74 -22.27 -13.54
C GLU A 37 15.58 -21.42 -12.57
N GLU A 38 16.68 -20.82 -13.05
CA GLU A 38 17.59 -20.01 -12.24
C GLU A 38 16.93 -18.70 -11.79
N TYR A 39 16.12 -18.08 -12.67
CA TYR A 39 15.30 -16.93 -12.31
C TYR A 39 14.29 -17.27 -11.22
N SER A 40 13.71 -18.47 -11.26
CA SER A 40 12.69 -18.91 -10.32
C SER A 40 13.22 -19.04 -8.89
N GLU A 41 14.49 -19.39 -8.71
CA GLU A 41 15.10 -19.53 -7.39
C GLU A 41 15.61 -18.20 -6.85
N ALA A 42 16.12 -17.31 -7.73
CA ALA A 42 16.63 -16.00 -7.32
C ALA A 42 15.54 -15.10 -6.71
N TRP A 43 14.34 -15.02 -7.31
CA TRP A 43 13.26 -14.20 -6.76
C TRP A 43 12.69 -14.78 -5.46
N LYS A 44 12.57 -16.13 -5.37
CA LYS A 44 12.11 -16.82 -4.17
C LYS A 44 13.04 -16.58 -2.98
N MET A 45 14.36 -16.65 -3.21
CA MET A 45 15.36 -16.39 -2.16
C MET A 45 15.22 -14.97 -1.61
N ARG A 46 15.12 -13.97 -2.49
CA ARG A 46 14.95 -12.56 -2.10
C ARG A 46 13.65 -12.32 -1.33
N MET A 47 12.55 -12.90 -1.80
CA MET A 47 11.25 -12.79 -1.12
C MET A 47 11.27 -13.46 0.25
N ARG A 48 11.94 -14.61 0.40
CA ARG A 48 12.09 -15.30 1.68
C ARG A 48 12.86 -14.45 2.69
N GLU A 49 13.94 -13.81 2.26
CA GLU A 49 14.75 -12.94 3.13
C GLU A 49 13.94 -11.71 3.60
N VAL A 50 13.27 -11.03 2.67
CA VAL A 50 12.43 -9.87 2.96
C VAL A 50 11.28 -10.24 3.89
N GLN A 51 10.59 -11.35 3.64
CA GLN A 51 9.51 -11.82 4.50
C GLN A 51 10.01 -12.20 5.89
N GLY A 52 11.17 -12.87 5.98
CA GLY A 52 11.82 -13.17 7.26
C GLY A 52 12.13 -11.91 8.07
N ALA A 53 12.70 -10.90 7.43
CA ALA A 53 12.98 -9.61 8.05
C ALA A 53 11.70 -8.91 8.55
N LEU A 54 10.63 -8.92 7.75
CA LEU A 54 9.33 -8.34 8.14
C LEU A 54 8.68 -9.08 9.31
N ILE A 55 8.77 -10.41 9.36
CA ILE A 55 8.26 -11.21 10.49
C ILE A 55 8.98 -10.82 11.78
N VAL A 56 10.32 -10.76 11.75
CA VAL A 56 11.10 -10.36 12.94
C VAL A 56 10.79 -8.93 13.36
N ALA A 57 10.69 -7.98 12.41
CA ALA A 57 10.30 -6.61 12.68
C ALA A 57 8.91 -6.53 13.34
N SER A 58 7.94 -7.32 12.86
CA SER A 58 6.59 -7.34 13.43
C SER A 58 6.55 -7.90 14.85
N LEU A 59 7.38 -8.90 15.17
CA LEU A 59 7.49 -9.42 16.54
C LEU A 59 8.02 -8.36 17.49
N VAL A 60 9.04 -7.59 17.05
CA VAL A 60 9.56 -6.46 17.82
C VAL A 60 8.48 -5.39 18.02
N GLU A 61 7.72 -5.07 16.97
CA GLU A 61 6.62 -4.10 17.05
C GLU A 61 5.53 -4.53 18.03
N VAL A 62 5.17 -5.82 18.06
CA VAL A 62 4.22 -6.39 19.04
C VAL A 62 4.77 -6.27 20.46
N ILE A 63 6.05 -6.60 20.68
CA ILE A 63 6.68 -6.46 22.00
C ILE A 63 6.63 -5.00 22.47
N ILE A 64 7.01 -4.05 21.62
CA ILE A 64 6.96 -2.61 21.93
C ILE A 64 5.50 -2.18 22.20
N GLY A 65 4.55 -2.67 21.41
CA GLY A 65 3.11 -2.44 21.62
C GLY A 65 2.63 -2.96 22.98
N CYS A 66 3.02 -4.17 23.37
CA CYS A 66 2.68 -4.77 24.66
C CYS A 66 3.32 -4.05 25.85
N THR A 67 4.54 -3.50 25.70
CA THR A 67 5.19 -2.71 26.77
C THR A 67 4.55 -1.35 27.01
N GLY A 68 3.65 -0.88 26.13
CA GLY A 68 2.98 0.42 26.26
C GLY A 68 3.86 1.63 25.94
N ILE A 69 5.12 1.42 25.53
CA ILE A 69 6.08 2.48 25.17
C ILE A 69 5.55 3.35 24.02
N MET A 70 4.74 2.78 23.11
CA MET A 70 4.13 3.53 22.01
C MET A 70 3.26 4.70 22.49
N GLY A 71 2.58 4.58 23.63
CA GLY A 71 1.77 5.67 24.18
C GLY A 71 2.60 6.89 24.57
N LEU A 72 3.80 6.66 25.10
CA LEU A 72 4.75 7.72 25.46
C LEU A 72 5.39 8.32 24.20
N LEU A 73 5.75 7.50 23.20
CA LEU A 73 6.26 7.99 21.92
C LEU A 73 5.26 8.88 21.17
N LEU A 74 3.98 8.50 21.15
CA LEU A 74 2.90 9.27 20.51
C LEU A 74 2.74 10.68 21.11
N GLN A 75 3.16 10.91 22.36
CA GLN A 75 3.17 12.25 22.97
C GLN A 75 4.31 13.12 22.43
N PHE A 76 5.44 12.52 22.04
CA PHE A 76 6.58 13.25 21.45
C PHE A 76 6.41 13.48 19.94
N ILE A 77 5.75 12.55 19.25
CA ILE A 77 5.55 12.63 17.82
C ILE A 77 4.42 13.63 17.53
N THR A 78 4.80 14.83 17.10
CA THR A 78 3.85 15.83 16.65
C THR A 78 3.51 15.63 15.17
N PRO A 79 2.30 16.05 14.72
CA PRO A 79 1.95 15.98 13.30
C PRO A 79 2.97 16.72 12.41
N LEU A 80 3.65 17.73 12.96
CA LEU A 80 4.68 18.50 12.28
C LEU A 80 5.89 17.66 11.83
N SER A 81 6.27 16.63 12.61
CA SER A 81 7.37 15.72 12.24
C SER A 81 6.91 14.55 11.37
N ILE A 82 5.63 14.13 11.46
CA ILE A 82 5.10 13.00 10.68
C ILE A 82 4.91 13.36 9.21
N VAL A 83 4.34 14.55 8.95
CA VAL A 83 4.03 15.01 7.58
C VAL A 83 5.24 14.92 6.65
N PRO A 84 6.43 15.50 6.98
CA PRO A 84 7.57 15.43 6.07
C PRO A 84 8.06 14.00 5.84
N ALA A 85 7.98 13.12 6.84
CA ALA A 85 8.35 11.73 6.67
C ALA A 85 7.42 11.01 5.68
N ILE A 86 6.10 11.16 5.83
CA ILE A 86 5.12 10.57 4.90
C ILE A 86 5.27 11.16 3.50
N SER A 87 5.49 12.46 3.38
CA SER A 87 5.74 13.11 2.08
C SER A 87 7.00 12.57 1.40
N LEU A 88 8.09 12.35 2.15
CA LEU A 88 9.32 11.78 1.61
C LEU A 88 9.11 10.32 1.16
N ILE A 89 8.35 9.55 1.94
CA ILE A 89 7.97 8.17 1.57
C ILE A 89 7.21 8.18 0.23
N GLY A 90 6.18 9.02 0.11
CA GLY A 90 5.41 9.17 -1.12
C GLY A 90 6.22 9.65 -2.31
N LEU A 91 7.14 10.61 -2.10
CA LEU A 91 7.98 11.15 -3.17
C LEU A 91 8.94 10.11 -3.73
N SER A 92 9.53 9.26 -2.88
CA SER A 92 10.41 8.18 -3.35
C SER A 92 9.67 7.14 -4.20
N LEU A 93 8.45 6.78 -3.80
CA LEU A 93 7.60 5.85 -4.54
C LEU A 93 7.09 6.43 -5.86
N PHE A 94 6.88 7.75 -5.91
CA PHE A 94 6.44 8.43 -7.13
C PHE A 94 7.47 8.27 -8.26
N GLN A 95 8.77 8.32 -7.96
CA GLN A 95 9.81 8.18 -8.99
C GLN A 95 9.76 6.80 -9.67
N GLU A 96 9.58 5.74 -8.88
CA GLU A 96 9.45 4.36 -9.38
C GLU A 96 8.16 4.14 -10.19
N ALA A 97 7.07 4.82 -9.83
CA ALA A 97 5.78 4.70 -10.52
C ALA A 97 5.66 5.60 -11.76
N ALA A 98 6.30 6.76 -11.76
CA ALA A 98 6.16 7.78 -12.80
C ALA A 98 6.78 7.34 -14.15
N GLY A 99 7.89 6.61 -14.11
CA GLY A 99 8.54 6.07 -15.31
C GLY A 99 7.61 5.21 -16.17
N PRO A 100 7.09 4.08 -15.65
CA PRO A 100 6.16 3.21 -16.39
C PRO A 100 4.81 3.89 -16.69
N ALA A 101 4.33 4.80 -15.83
CA ALA A 101 3.12 5.57 -16.09
C ALA A 101 3.25 6.51 -17.30
N GLY A 102 4.43 7.10 -17.50
CA GLY A 102 4.73 7.97 -18.65
C GLY A 102 4.75 7.22 -19.98
N GLN A 103 5.18 5.95 -20.00
CA GLN A 103 5.19 5.13 -21.22
C GLN A 103 3.78 4.88 -21.77
N ASN A 104 2.80 4.71 -20.88
CA ASN A 104 1.41 4.42 -21.22
C ASN A 104 0.47 5.53 -20.70
N TRP A 105 0.76 6.78 -21.09
CA TRP A 105 0.09 7.97 -20.58
C TRP A 105 -1.44 7.95 -20.72
N LEU A 106 -1.98 7.30 -21.77
CA LEU A 106 -3.43 7.21 -21.99
C LEU A 106 -4.11 6.38 -20.90
N PHE A 107 -3.56 5.21 -20.57
CA PHE A 107 -4.12 4.35 -19.52
C PHE A 107 -3.94 4.98 -18.14
N SER A 108 -2.78 5.59 -17.88
CA SER A 108 -2.55 6.33 -16.63
C SER A 108 -3.46 7.56 -16.48
N GLY A 109 -3.74 8.26 -17.59
CA GLY A 109 -4.65 9.41 -17.58
C GLY A 109 -6.10 8.98 -17.37
N LEU A 110 -6.52 7.89 -18.02
CA LEU A 110 -7.85 7.32 -17.85
C LEU A 110 -8.09 6.90 -16.39
N THR A 111 -7.13 6.21 -15.76
CA THR A 111 -7.26 5.80 -14.36
C THR A 111 -7.29 7.01 -13.41
N MET A 112 -6.50 8.06 -13.68
CA MET A 112 -6.53 9.31 -12.92
C MET A 112 -7.90 10.02 -13.02
N ILE A 113 -8.45 10.13 -14.22
CA ILE A 113 -9.78 10.74 -14.44
C ILE A 113 -10.86 9.94 -13.73
N LEU A 114 -10.82 8.60 -13.85
CA LEU A 114 -11.80 7.73 -13.21
C LEU A 114 -11.71 7.82 -11.68
N LEU A 115 -10.50 7.89 -11.13
CA LEU A 115 -10.28 8.10 -9.70
C LEU A 115 -10.88 9.43 -9.25
N ILE A 116 -10.62 10.52 -9.96
CA ILE A 116 -11.20 11.84 -9.67
C ILE A 116 -12.73 11.80 -9.75
N LEU A 117 -13.30 11.18 -10.79
CA LEU A 117 -14.74 11.05 -10.97
C LEU A 117 -15.37 10.26 -9.81
N PHE A 118 -14.78 9.12 -9.45
CA PHE A 118 -15.30 8.26 -8.39
C PHE A 118 -15.14 8.89 -7.00
N SER A 119 -13.97 9.45 -6.71
CA SER A 119 -13.63 10.05 -5.41
C SER A 119 -14.34 11.39 -5.17
N GLN A 120 -14.41 12.27 -6.17
CA GLN A 120 -14.93 13.64 -5.97
C GLN A 120 -16.39 13.81 -6.40
N TYR A 121 -16.85 13.09 -7.44
CA TYR A 121 -18.20 13.26 -7.98
C TYR A 121 -19.20 12.23 -7.43
N LEU A 122 -18.84 10.94 -7.42
CA LEU A 122 -19.72 9.87 -6.92
C LEU A 122 -19.85 9.82 -5.39
N ASN A 123 -18.90 10.38 -4.64
CA ASN A 123 -19.05 10.57 -3.18
C ASN A 123 -20.31 11.40 -2.83
N LYS A 124 -20.70 12.35 -3.69
CA LYS A 124 -21.91 13.17 -3.50
C LYS A 124 -23.20 12.47 -3.91
N VAL A 125 -23.13 11.32 -4.59
CA VAL A 125 -24.31 10.59 -5.08
C VAL A 125 -24.82 9.64 -3.99
N LYS A 126 -25.98 9.99 -3.42
CA LYS A 126 -26.71 9.13 -2.48
C LYS A 126 -27.42 8.03 -3.26
N LEU A 127 -26.84 6.84 -3.33
CA LEU A 127 -27.51 5.69 -3.91
C LEU A 127 -28.62 5.22 -2.97
N GLN A 128 -29.85 5.19 -3.47
CA GLN A 128 -30.99 4.58 -2.76
C GLN A 128 -30.84 3.06 -2.87
N THR A 129 -30.16 2.45 -1.91
CA THR A 129 -30.05 1.00 -1.86
C THR A 129 -31.32 0.40 -1.25
N PRO A 130 -31.92 -0.62 -1.89
CA PRO A 130 -32.99 -1.38 -1.26
C PRO A 130 -32.44 -2.18 -0.09
N PHE A 131 -32.87 -1.84 1.12
CA PHE A 131 -32.53 -2.57 2.34
C PHE A 131 -33.71 -3.47 2.70
N TYR A 132 -33.47 -4.79 2.71
CA TYR A 132 -34.48 -5.78 3.09
C TYR A 132 -34.30 -6.13 4.58
N SER A 133 -35.30 -5.82 5.40
CA SER A 133 -35.31 -6.17 6.83
C SER A 133 -36.43 -7.19 7.11
N ARG A 134 -36.22 -8.13 8.02
CA ARG A 134 -37.23 -9.17 8.35
C ARG A 134 -38.47 -8.62 9.07
N LYS A 135 -38.40 -7.39 9.62
CA LYS A 135 -39.50 -6.76 10.40
C LYS A 135 -40.25 -5.65 9.65
N GLN A 136 -39.64 -5.06 8.62
CA GLN A 136 -40.26 -4.10 7.72
C GLN A 136 -39.84 -4.51 6.31
N LYS A 137 -40.79 -4.61 5.37
CA LYS A 137 -40.58 -5.08 3.99
C LYS A 137 -39.50 -4.26 3.23
N PHE A 138 -39.39 -4.41 1.92
CA PHE A 138 -38.48 -3.65 1.08
C PHE A 138 -38.55 -2.13 1.37
N HIS A 139 -37.49 -1.53 1.92
CA HIS A 139 -37.40 -0.08 2.11
C HIS A 139 -36.11 0.44 1.49
N LEU A 140 -36.25 1.47 0.64
CA LEU A 140 -35.11 2.17 0.05
C LEU A 140 -34.55 3.13 1.10
N LYS A 141 -33.31 2.89 1.55
CA LYS A 141 -32.56 3.84 2.38
C LYS A 141 -31.47 4.50 1.53
N PRO A 142 -31.35 5.84 1.54
CA PRO A 142 -30.25 6.51 0.87
C PRO A 142 -28.96 6.25 1.67
N VAL A 143 -28.07 5.41 1.12
CA VAL A 143 -26.76 5.12 1.72
C VAL A 143 -25.69 5.77 0.85
N LYS A 144 -24.81 6.55 1.48
CA LYS A 144 -23.64 7.11 0.82
C LYS A 144 -22.53 6.05 0.82
N ILE A 145 -22.56 5.16 -0.17
CA ILE A 145 -21.61 4.05 -0.28
C ILE A 145 -20.17 4.56 -0.50
N PHE A 146 -20.03 5.70 -1.17
CA PHE A 146 -18.74 6.24 -1.60
C PHE A 146 -18.09 7.25 -0.63
N GLU A 147 -18.66 7.45 0.56
CA GLU A 147 -18.08 8.32 1.61
C GLU A 147 -17.11 7.55 2.53
N ILE A 148 -16.93 6.24 2.29
CA ILE A 148 -16.11 5.32 3.10
C ILE A 148 -14.66 5.22 2.57
N PHE A 149 -14.37 5.81 1.40
CA PHE A 149 -13.05 5.85 0.77
C PHE A 149 -12.50 7.27 0.69
#